data_AF-A0A260AVI7-F1
#
_entry.id   AF-A0A260AVI7-F1
#
_cell.length_a   1.000
_cell.length_b   1.000
_cell.length_c   1.000
_cell.angle_alpha   90.00
_cell.angle_beta   90.00
_cell.angle_gamma   90.00
#
_symmetry.space_group_name_H-M   'P 1'
#
loop_
_entity.id
_entity.type
_entity.pdbx_description
1 polymer ?
#
loop_
_entity_poly.entity_id
_entity_poly.type
_entity_poly.pdbx_seq_one_letter_code
_entity_poly.pdbx_strand_id
1 'polypeptide(L)' 'MGNFHIGDTVVAIRNLGRVRWRSGIPKGTVGIVVGIDWLGDARVDFTADASMRARGEALEHIVADGDVRTVRAAPRRLFG' A
#
# COMPACT_ATOMS: atom_id res chain seq x y z
N MET A 1 9.19 14.17 -4.66
CA MET A 1 9.73 12.88 -5.16
C MET A 1 9.47 11.86 -4.06
N GLY A 2 8.56 10.92 -4.30
CA GLY A 2 8.14 9.94 -3.29
C GLY A 2 9.28 8.99 -2.93
N ASN A 3 9.40 8.65 -1.65
CA ASN A 3 10.48 7.80 -1.11
C ASN A 3 10.22 6.29 -1.26
N PHE A 4 9.17 5.91 -1.98
CA PHE A 4 8.75 4.52 -2.11
C PHE A 4 9.69 3.72 -3.01
N HIS A 5 9.88 2.45 -2.66
CA HIS A 5 10.57 1.48 -3.48
C HIS A 5 9.69 0.23 -3.58
N ILE A 6 9.70 -0.41 -4.76
CA ILE A 6 9.02 -1.70 -4.94
C ILE A 6 9.62 -2.71 -3.95
N GLY A 7 8.74 -3.40 -3.23
CA GLY A 7 9.06 -4.31 -2.14
C GLY A 7 9.08 -3.67 -0.75
N ASP A 8 8.92 -2.35 -0.63
CA ASP A 8 8.79 -1.70 0.67
C ASP A 8 7.53 -2.22 1.38
N THR A 9 7.67 -2.55 2.66
CA THR A 9 6.53 -2.80 3.53
C THR A 9 6.07 -1.48 4.11
N VAL A 10 4.79 -1.17 3.91
CA VAL A 10 4.16 0.06 4.36
C VAL A 10 2.93 -0.24 5.22
N VAL A 11 2.52 0.72 6.05
CA VAL A 11 1.30 0.65 6.84
C VAL A 11 0.42 1.85 6.56
N ALA A 12 -0.88 1.65 6.39
CA ALA A 12 -1.85 2.73 6.24
C ALA A 12 -1.92 3.56 7.53
N ILE A 13 -1.69 4.87 7.44
CA ILE A 13 -1.74 5.77 8.62
C ILE A 13 -3.12 6.42 8.82
N ARG A 14 -4.02 6.26 7.84
CA ARG A 14 -5.43 6.64 7.88
C ARG A 14 -6.27 5.60 7.13
N ASN A 15 -7.60 5.71 7.24
CA ASN A 15 -8.50 4.86 6.46
C ASN A 15 -8.45 5.31 4.99
N LEU A 16 -8.07 4.41 4.09
CA LEU A 16 -7.93 4.68 2.66
C LEU A 16 -9.15 4.13 1.92
N GLY A 17 -9.81 5.00 1.15
CA GLY A 17 -11.04 4.67 0.43
C GLY A 17 -12.26 4.61 1.34
N ARG A 18 -13.17 5.58 1.20
CA ARG A 18 -14.56 5.44 1.63
C ARG A 18 -15.44 5.60 0.39
N VAL A 19 -15.36 4.62 -0.52
CA VAL A 19 -16.25 4.57 -1.68
C VAL A 19 -17.43 3.67 -1.28
N ARG A 20 -18.64 4.25 -1.32
CA ARG A 20 -19.95 3.80 -0.77
C ARG A 20 -20.30 2.29 -0.75
N TRP A 21 -19.59 1.42 -1.47
CA TRP A 21 -19.90 -0.01 -1.60
C TRP A 21 -18.68 -0.95 -1.56
N ARG A 22 -17.45 -0.44 -1.43
CA ARG A 22 -16.23 -1.25 -1.29
C ARG A 22 -15.62 -1.11 0.10
N SER A 23 -15.05 -2.18 0.64
CA SER A 23 -14.37 -2.11 1.93
C SER A 23 -13.13 -1.23 1.75
N GLY A 24 -13.10 -0.09 2.43
CA GLY A 24 -11.90 0.71 2.54
C GLY A 24 -10.77 -0.08 3.21
N ILE A 25 -9.55 0.38 3.02
CA ILE A 25 -8.38 -0.15 3.72
C ILE A 25 -8.27 0.56 5.06
N PRO A 26 -8.49 -0.14 6.19
CA PRO A 26 -8.47 0.51 7.48
C PRO A 26 -7.05 0.97 7.84
N LYS A 27 -6.97 2.02 8.66
CA LYS A 27 -5.73 2.44 9.30
C LYS A 27 -5.09 1.25 10.01
N GLY A 28 -3.77 1.11 9.87
CA GLY A 28 -3.01 0.01 10.47
C GLY A 28 -2.86 -1.21 9.56
N THR A 29 -3.56 -1.25 8.41
CA THR A 29 -3.37 -2.33 7.44
C THR A 29 -1.98 -2.25 6.83
N VAL A 30 -1.27 -3.37 6.84
CA VAL A 30 0.05 -3.52 6.25
C VAL A 30 -0.08 -3.90 4.78
N GLY A 31 0.82 -3.41 3.95
CA GLY A 31 0.90 -3.78 2.54
C GLY A 31 2.32 -3.73 2.01
N ILE A 32 2.49 -4.24 0.80
CA ILE A 32 3.76 -4.25 0.08
C ILE A 32 3.62 -3.35 -1.14
N VAL A 33 4.56 -2.45 -1.34
CA VAL A 33 4.63 -1.64 -2.57
C VAL A 33 4.94 -2.57 -3.75
N VAL A 34 4.02 -2.70 -4.69
CA VAL A 34 4.15 -3.52 -5.90
C VAL A 34 4.44 -2.70 -7.15
N GLY A 35 4.24 -1.38 -7.09
CA GLY A 35 4.54 -0.47 -8.18
C GLY A 35 4.60 0.98 -7.70
N ILE A 36 5.13 1.84 -8.56
CA ILE A 36 5.19 3.28 -8.34
C ILE A 36 4.76 3.92 -9.66
N ASP A 37 3.82 4.85 -9.61
CA ASP A 37 3.38 5.55 -10.81
C ASP A 37 4.32 6.69 -11.21
N TRP A 38 3.99 7.37 -12.31
CA TRP A 38 4.80 8.47 -12.85
C TRP A 38 4.79 9.73 -11.97
N LEU A 39 3.84 9.85 -11.04
CA LEU A 39 3.76 10.94 -10.07
C LEU A 39 4.57 10.63 -8.79
N GLY A 40 4.93 9.36 -8.60
CA GLY A 40 5.64 8.86 -7.43
C GLY A 40 4.70 8.31 -6.36
N ASP A 41 3.41 8.12 -6.66
CA ASP A 41 2.46 7.46 -5.78
C ASP A 41 2.69 5.95 -5.81
N ALA A 42 2.61 5.32 -4.64
CA ALA A 42 2.85 3.88 -4.51
C ALA A 42 1.58 3.09 -4.81
N ARG A 43 1.69 2.08 -5.66
CA ARG A 43 0.72 1.00 -5.77
C ARG A 43 1.07 -0.04 -4.72
N VAL A 44 0.19 -0.23 -3.74
CA VAL A 44 0.41 -1.10 -2.59
C VAL A 44 -0.59 -2.23 -2.60
N ASP A 45 -0.10 -3.47 -2.55
CA ASP A 45 -0.92 -4.66 -2.29
C ASP A 45 -1.05 -4.84 -0.76
N PHE A 46 -2.23 -4.53 -0.23
CA PHE A 46 -2.49 -4.64 1.20
C PHE A 46 -2.86 -6.06 1.59
N THR A 47 -2.32 -6.54 2.72
CA THR A 47 -2.73 -7.83 3.28
C THR A 47 -4.17 -7.74 3.77
N ALA A 48 -5.11 -8.21 2.96
CA ALA A 48 -6.48 -8.40 3.38
C ALA A 48 -6.57 -9.36 4.56
N ASP A 49 -7.35 -8.94 5.55
CA ASP A 49 -7.89 -9.87 6.51
C ASP A 49 -8.81 -10.90 5.82
N ALA A 50 -9.06 -12.04 6.45
CA ALA A 50 -9.84 -13.14 5.84
C ALA A 50 -11.22 -12.68 5.33
N SER A 51 -11.83 -11.70 6.00
CA SER A 51 -13.11 -11.10 5.61
C SER A 51 -13.05 -10.24 4.34
N MET A 52 -11.91 -9.61 4.04
CA MET A 52 -11.71 -8.84 2.81
C MET A 52 -11.46 -9.76 1.62
N ARG A 53 -10.69 -10.85 1.82
CA ARG A 53 -10.48 -11.89 0.79
C ARG A 53 -11.79 -12.57 0.38
N ALA A 54 -12.68 -12.84 1.34
CA ALA A 54 -13.98 -13.45 1.08
C ALA A 54 -14.89 -12.62 0.16
N ARG A 55 -14.62 -11.32 0.00
CA ARG A 55 -15.38 -10.42 -0.89
C ARG A 55 -14.79 -10.28 -2.30
N GLY A 56 -13.65 -10.94 -2.60
CA GLY A 56 -13.02 -10.89 -3.92
C GLY A 56 -12.54 -9.50 -4.33
N GLU A 57 -12.29 -8.59 -3.37
CA GLU A 57 -11.80 -7.25 -3.67
C GLU A 57 -10.31 -7.29 -4.03
N ALA A 58 -9.95 -6.65 -5.15
CA ALA A 58 -8.55 -6.39 -5.48
C ALA A 58 -7.96 -5.42 -4.43
N LEU A 59 -6.88 -5.84 -3.78
CA LEU A 59 -6.29 -5.19 -2.60
C LEU A 59 -5.21 -4.17 -2.95
N GLU A 60 -4.98 -3.97 -4.24
CA GLU A 60 -4.04 -3.00 -4.75
C GLU A 60 -4.67 -1.60 -4.69
N HIS A 61 -4.03 -0.70 -3.96
CA HIS A 61 -4.44 0.70 -3.85
C HIS A 61 -3.29 1.61 -4.23
N ILE A 62 -3.59 2.69 -4.97
CA ILE A 62 -2.63 3.77 -5.20
C ILE A 62 -2.70 4.72 -4.00
N VAL A 63 -1.57 4.95 -3.36
CA VAL A 63 -1.47 5.73 -2.13
C VAL A 63 -0.38 6.78 -2.26
N ALA A 64 -0.65 7.98 -1.76
CA ALA A 64 0.34 9.05 -1.70
C ALA A 64 1.26 8.86 -0.49
N ASP A 65 2.38 9.59 -0.46
CA ASP A 65 3.36 9.56 0.65
C ASP A 65 2.72 9.85 2.02
N GLY A 66 1.69 10.71 2.07
CA GLY A 66 0.97 11.03 3.30
C GLY A 66 -0.10 10.01 3.74
N ASP A 67 -0.38 8.98 2.94
CA ASP A 67 -1.39 7.96 3.23
C ASP A 67 -0.85 6.75 3.99
N VAL A 68 0.45 6.49 3.83
CA VAL A 68 1.13 5.32 4.37
C VAL A 68 2.46 5.69 4.98
N ARG A 69 2.99 4.82 5.85
CA ARG A 69 4.33 4.95 6.41
C ARG A 69 5.13 3.69 6.13
N THR A 70 6.35 3.83 5.64
CA THR A 70 7.27 2.69 5.48
C THR A 70 7.66 2.14 6.84
N VAL A 71 7.36 0.86 7.07
CA VAL A 71 7.73 0.11 8.28
C VAL A 71 8.96 -0.75 8.06
N ARG A 72 9.19 -1.18 6.81
CA ARG A 72 10.41 -1.90 6.41
C ARG A 72 10.76 -1.55 4.98
N ALA A 73 11.96 -1.03 4.77
CA ALA A 73 12.47 -0.81 3.43
C ALA A 73 12.85 -2.14 2.76
N ALA A 74 12.58 -2.26 1.47
CA ALA A 74 13.07 -3.33 0.64
C ALA A 74 14.61 -3.36 0.71
N PRO A 75 15.24 -4.56 0.67
CA PRO A 75 16.69 -4.65 0.54
C PRO A 75 17.11 -3.93 -0.74
N ARG A 76 17.84 -2.83 -0.60
CA ARG A 76 18.45 -2.14 -1.74
C ARG A 76 19.60 -2.99 -2.23
N ARG A 77 19.46 -3.61 -3.40
CA ARG A 77 20.63 -4.12 -4.14
C ARG A 77 21.47 -2.91 -4.52
N LEU A 78 22.53 -2.65 -3.76
CA LEU A 78 23.65 -1.84 -4.21
C LEU A 78 24.29 -2.61 -5.37
N PHE A 79 23.86 -2.33 -6.60
CA PHE A 79 24.68 -2.67 -7.75
C PHE A 79 25.83 -1.66 -7.74
N GLY A 80 27.03 -2.16 -7.42
CA GLY A 80 28.30 -1.45 -7.62
C GLY A 80 28.75 -1.54 -9.06
#